data_AF-A0A935LFK8-F1
#
_entry.id   AF-A0A935LFK8-F1
#
_cell.length_a   1.000
_cell.length_b   1.000
_cell.length_c   1.000
_cell.angle_alpha   90.00
_cell.angle_beta   90.00
_cell.angle_gamma   90.00
#
_symmetry.space_group_name_H-M   'P 1'
#
loop_
_entity.id
_entity.type
_entity.pdbx_description
1 polymer ?
#
loop_
_entity_poly.entity_id
_entity_poly.type
_entity_poly.pdbx_seq_one_letter_code
_entity_poly.pdbx_strand_id
1 'polypeptide(L)'
;MDEAALLAFIKRALDDGRQKFAYSSDANRVSVNLGDANFDFTESEYSLTPYVHHCLVSGTVQQQLESDIKIFADYSGWYLHDAFMLQHRDLSDLEHQINVRLEKIGIRANYKPRLQAWDIFDTNTRFGLRLLRQKDAIEPWEPTSPLAFFCKWIADLDQKTIIHAGSLSKHGKGALMVGNGGAGKSGTVIGAMKYGFQSSGDDYTLLSKTSNEYRAHAVFRTVKQDLAGLKDLAYRFRKN
;
A
#
# COMPACT_ATOMS: atom_id res chain seq x y z
N MET A 1 -22.39 4.49 -16.76
CA MET A 1 -22.27 3.90 -15.41
C MET A 1 -23.41 4.43 -14.58
N ASP A 2 -24.23 3.56 -13.99
CA ASP A 2 -25.24 3.96 -13.02
C ASP A 2 -24.56 4.20 -11.67
N GLU A 3 -24.63 5.43 -11.18
CA GLU A 3 -24.04 5.86 -9.91
C GLU A 3 -24.71 5.15 -8.74
N ALA A 4 -26.02 4.93 -8.80
CA ALA A 4 -26.76 4.22 -7.76
C ALA A 4 -26.26 2.78 -7.61
N ALA A 5 -26.05 2.08 -8.74
CA ALA A 5 -25.50 0.73 -8.75
C ALA A 5 -24.07 0.67 -8.16
N LEU A 6 -23.19 1.61 -8.52
CA LEU A 6 -21.83 1.68 -7.96
C LEU A 6 -21.87 1.88 -6.44
N LEU A 7 -22.67 2.83 -5.95
CA LEU A 7 -22.78 3.12 -4.52
C LEU A 7 -23.38 1.94 -3.75
N ALA A 8 -24.40 1.27 -4.30
CA ALA A 8 -24.98 0.06 -3.73
C ALA A 8 -23.94 -1.08 -3.65
N PHE A 9 -23.14 -1.25 -4.70
CA PHE A 9 -22.04 -2.22 -4.73
C PHE A 9 -21.00 -1.93 -3.64
N ILE A 10 -20.46 -0.71 -3.60
CA ILE A 10 -19.45 -0.31 -2.60
C ILE A 10 -19.95 -0.53 -1.18
N LYS A 11 -21.20 -0.15 -0.89
CA LYS A 11 -21.82 -0.34 0.42
C LYS A 11 -21.87 -1.82 0.80
N ARG A 12 -22.41 -2.67 -0.08
CA ARG A 12 -22.51 -4.12 0.15
C ARG A 12 -21.13 -4.75 0.35
N ALA A 13 -20.16 -4.35 -0.47
CA ALA A 13 -18.79 -4.83 -0.37
C ALA A 13 -18.18 -4.51 1.00
N LEU A 14 -18.28 -3.25 1.43
CA LEU A 14 -17.78 -2.82 2.75
C LEU A 14 -18.50 -3.51 3.91
N ASP A 15 -19.82 -3.71 3.82
CA ASP A 15 -20.60 -4.43 4.83
C ASP A 15 -20.14 -5.90 4.97
N ASP A 16 -20.02 -6.62 3.85
CA ASP A 16 -19.51 -7.99 3.81
C ASP A 16 -18.06 -8.08 4.32
N GLY A 17 -17.20 -7.16 3.87
CA GLY A 17 -15.81 -7.07 4.31
C GLY A 17 -15.67 -6.87 5.83
N ARG A 18 -16.46 -5.95 6.41
CA ARG A 18 -16.49 -5.71 7.87
C ARG A 18 -16.94 -6.95 8.63
N GLN A 19 -17.98 -7.61 8.14
CA GLN A 19 -18.49 -8.84 8.75
C GLN A 19 -17.41 -9.94 8.73
N LYS A 20 -16.77 -10.18 7.59
CA LYS A 20 -15.69 -11.17 7.45
C LYS A 20 -14.46 -10.82 8.30
N PHE A 21 -14.07 -9.54 8.37
CA PHE A 21 -13.01 -9.08 9.27
C PHE A 21 -13.37 -9.38 10.73
N ALA A 22 -14.58 -9.08 11.16
CA ALA A 22 -15.03 -9.32 12.53
C ALA A 22 -15.00 -10.81 12.91
N TYR A 23 -15.31 -11.71 11.98
CA TYR A 23 -15.24 -13.16 12.18
C TYR A 23 -13.83 -13.76 12.03
N SER A 24 -12.86 -13.01 11.49
CA SER A 24 -11.47 -13.49 11.45
C SER A 24 -10.93 -13.70 12.86
N SER A 25 -10.24 -14.83 13.07
CA SER A 25 -9.59 -15.11 14.35
C SER A 25 -8.44 -14.13 14.60
N ASP A 26 -8.25 -13.71 15.85
CA ASP A 26 -7.13 -12.81 16.23
C ASP A 26 -5.76 -13.37 15.86
N ALA A 27 -5.60 -14.70 15.80
CA ALA A 27 -4.36 -15.36 15.36
C ALA A 27 -3.98 -15.08 13.90
N ASN A 28 -4.95 -14.69 13.06
CA ASN A 28 -4.74 -14.35 11.66
C ASN A 28 -4.64 -12.83 11.43
N ARG A 29 -4.81 -12.04 12.49
CA ARG A 29 -4.73 -10.57 12.42
C ARG A 29 -3.30 -10.12 12.67
N VAL A 30 -2.86 -9.22 11.82
CA VAL A 30 -1.54 -8.60 11.87
C VAL A 30 -1.73 -7.11 12.11
N SER A 31 -1.07 -6.58 13.14
CA SER A 31 -1.00 -5.13 13.33
C SER A 31 0.21 -4.58 12.60
N VAL A 32 0.02 -3.51 11.84
CA VAL A 32 1.03 -2.89 10.98
C VAL A 32 1.26 -1.46 11.42
N ASN A 33 2.52 -1.09 11.64
CA ASN A 33 2.93 0.28 11.94
C ASN A 33 3.26 1.04 10.64
N LEU A 34 2.80 2.28 10.57
CA LEU A 34 3.05 3.21 9.48
C LEU A 34 3.42 4.59 10.03
N GLY A 35 4.72 4.79 10.28
CA GLY A 35 5.18 5.95 11.05
C GLY A 35 4.57 5.90 12.46
N ASP A 36 3.82 6.94 12.83
CA ASP A 36 3.10 7.01 14.11
C ASP A 36 1.66 6.43 14.06
N ALA A 37 1.17 6.04 12.87
CA ALA A 37 -0.13 5.38 12.71
C ALA A 37 0.03 3.86 12.78
N ASN A 38 -1.08 3.17 13.01
CA ASN A 38 -1.16 1.72 12.85
C ASN A 38 -2.48 1.32 12.15
N PHE A 39 -2.53 0.09 11.65
CA PHE A 39 -3.76 -0.54 11.18
C PHE A 39 -3.70 -2.05 11.38
N ASP A 40 -4.86 -2.67 11.56
CA ASP A 40 -4.97 -4.12 11.65
C ASP A 40 -5.37 -4.69 10.28
N PHE A 41 -4.66 -5.73 9.86
CA PHE A 41 -4.86 -6.43 8.60
C PHE A 41 -5.19 -7.89 8.84
N THR A 42 -6.15 -8.40 8.09
CA THR A 42 -6.39 -9.83 7.94
C THR A 42 -6.89 -10.12 6.54
N GLU A 43 -6.90 -11.39 6.18
CA GLU A 43 -7.30 -11.83 4.85
C GLU A 43 -8.09 -13.14 4.91
N SER A 44 -8.87 -13.39 3.87
CA SER A 44 -9.70 -14.60 3.74
C SER A 44 -8.90 -15.87 3.47
N GLU A 45 -7.71 -15.74 2.86
CA GLU A 45 -6.76 -16.83 2.62
C GLU A 45 -5.34 -16.33 2.87
N TYR A 46 -4.46 -17.16 3.43
CA TYR A 46 -3.08 -16.77 3.76
C TYR A 46 -2.23 -16.58 2.49
N SER A 47 -2.19 -15.36 1.95
CA SER A 47 -1.54 -15.03 0.67
C SER A 47 -0.68 -13.77 0.76
N LEU A 48 -1.21 -12.66 1.29
CA LEU A 48 -0.47 -11.40 1.44
C LEU A 48 0.26 -11.31 2.78
N THR A 49 -0.19 -12.02 3.82
CA THR A 49 0.37 -11.95 5.18
C THR A 49 1.89 -12.19 5.23
N PRO A 50 2.48 -13.19 4.53
CA PRO A 50 3.94 -13.35 4.48
C PRO A 50 4.68 -12.11 3.99
N TYR A 51 4.14 -11.44 2.97
CA TYR A 51 4.72 -10.23 2.41
C TYR A 51 4.52 -9.03 3.33
N VAL A 52 3.38 -8.93 4.02
CA VAL A 52 3.15 -7.90 5.06
C VAL A 52 4.21 -8.03 6.15
N HIS A 53 4.48 -9.24 6.66
CA HIS A 53 5.54 -9.46 7.64
C HIS A 53 6.95 -9.16 7.12
N HIS A 54 7.20 -9.46 5.85
CA HIS A 54 8.52 -9.24 5.25
C HIS A 54 8.79 -7.76 4.94
N CYS A 55 7.82 -7.07 4.37
CA CYS A 55 7.98 -5.74 3.83
C CYS A 55 7.60 -4.62 4.79
N LEU A 56 6.62 -4.83 5.68
CA LEU A 56 6.11 -3.79 6.58
C LEU A 56 6.56 -4.05 8.01
N VAL A 57 6.64 -2.99 8.82
CA VAL A 57 6.83 -3.14 10.27
C VAL A 57 5.52 -3.67 10.83
N SER A 58 5.48 -4.94 11.22
CA SER A 58 4.27 -5.60 11.68
C SER A 58 4.53 -6.59 12.82
N GLY A 59 3.47 -6.91 13.57
CA GLY A 59 3.47 -7.86 14.68
C GLY A 59 2.07 -8.43 14.96
N THR A 60 1.96 -9.35 15.91
CA THR A 60 0.65 -9.88 16.35
C THR A 60 -0.08 -8.87 17.22
N VAL A 61 -1.41 -8.79 17.10
CA VAL A 61 -2.30 -7.90 17.89
C VAL A 61 -2.18 -8.11 19.41
N GLN A 62 -1.54 -9.20 19.87
CA GLN A 62 -1.24 -9.44 21.29
C GLN A 62 -0.11 -8.58 21.88
N GLN A 63 0.59 -7.77 21.07
CA GLN A 63 1.68 -6.89 21.52
C GLN A 63 1.48 -5.40 21.22
N GLN A 64 0.34 -5.02 20.61
CA GLN A 64 0.01 -3.63 20.24
C GLN A 64 -1.48 -3.37 20.50
N LEU A 65 -1.83 -2.16 20.93
CA LEU A 65 -3.23 -1.73 21.10
C LEU A 65 -3.99 -1.90 19.78
N GLU A 66 -5.19 -2.50 19.82
CA GLU A 66 -6.08 -2.68 18.66
C GLU A 66 -6.22 -1.35 17.90
N SER A 67 -6.07 -1.40 16.57
CA SER A 67 -6.19 -0.21 15.74
C SER A 67 -7.65 0.10 15.45
N ASP A 68 -7.97 1.40 15.36
CA ASP A 68 -9.25 1.84 14.84
C ASP A 68 -9.32 1.77 13.30
N ILE A 69 -8.18 1.55 12.64
CA ILE A 69 -8.08 1.34 11.19
C ILE A 69 -7.97 -0.16 10.91
N LYS A 70 -8.86 -0.67 10.06
CA LYS A 70 -8.97 -2.11 9.76
C LYS A 70 -8.93 -2.34 8.26
N ILE A 71 -8.22 -3.37 7.81
CA ILE A 71 -8.10 -3.74 6.40
C ILE A 71 -8.39 -5.23 6.23
N PHE A 72 -9.27 -5.56 5.29
CA PHE A 72 -9.57 -6.93 4.90
C PHE A 72 -9.23 -7.20 3.43
N ALA A 73 -8.59 -8.33 3.14
CA ALA A 73 -8.43 -8.82 1.77
C ALA A 73 -9.30 -10.07 1.50
N ASP A 74 -10.23 -9.96 0.55
CA ASP A 74 -11.12 -11.02 0.10
C ASP A 74 -10.68 -11.58 -1.26
N TYR A 75 -10.47 -12.89 -1.32
CA TYR A 75 -10.07 -13.62 -2.54
C TYR A 75 -11.20 -14.45 -3.15
N SER A 76 -12.40 -14.44 -2.57
CA SER A 76 -13.49 -15.33 -2.99
C SER A 76 -14.14 -14.96 -4.32
N GLY A 77 -13.84 -13.77 -4.87
CA GLY A 77 -14.33 -13.35 -6.19
C GLY A 77 -15.85 -13.16 -6.30
N TRP A 78 -16.60 -13.20 -5.19
CA TRP A 78 -18.08 -13.18 -5.20
C TRP A 78 -18.66 -11.98 -5.97
N TYR A 79 -18.00 -10.83 -5.89
CA TYR A 79 -18.41 -9.58 -6.52
C TYR A 79 -18.43 -9.63 -8.07
N LEU A 80 -17.76 -10.61 -8.68
CA LEU A 80 -17.76 -10.80 -10.12
C LEU A 80 -19.11 -11.32 -10.63
N HIS A 81 -19.86 -12.04 -9.80
CA HIS A 81 -21.19 -12.55 -10.14
C HIS A 81 -22.27 -11.47 -10.04
N ASP A 82 -22.00 -10.37 -9.35
CA ASP A 82 -22.90 -9.21 -9.21
C ASP A 82 -22.79 -8.22 -10.39
N ALA A 83 -22.17 -8.65 -11.50
CA ALA A 83 -22.11 -7.96 -12.79
C ALA A 83 -21.39 -6.58 -12.80
N PHE A 84 -20.68 -6.19 -11.73
CA PHE A 84 -19.88 -4.97 -11.72
C PHE A 84 -18.55 -5.17 -12.49
N MET A 85 -18.62 -5.05 -13.82
CA MET A 85 -17.47 -5.08 -14.72
C MET A 85 -17.36 -3.74 -15.45
N LEU A 86 -16.39 -2.91 -15.07
CA LEU A 86 -16.08 -1.71 -15.88
C LEU A 86 -15.33 -2.15 -17.13
N GLN A 87 -15.95 -1.95 -18.30
CA GLN A 87 -15.38 -2.30 -19.59
C GLN A 87 -14.19 -1.40 -19.96
N HIS A 88 -13.24 -1.96 -20.72
CA HIS A 88 -11.89 -1.41 -20.91
C HIS A 88 -11.75 -0.13 -21.76
N ARG A 89 -12.82 0.39 -22.37
CA ARG A 89 -12.72 1.53 -23.31
C ARG A 89 -12.99 2.82 -22.52
N ASP A 90 -11.96 3.66 -22.37
CA ASP A 90 -11.93 4.96 -21.66
C ASP A 90 -11.97 4.94 -20.11
N LEU A 91 -11.04 4.19 -19.52
CA LEU A 91 -10.99 3.98 -18.07
C LEU A 91 -10.37 5.13 -17.26
N SER A 92 -9.42 5.92 -17.77
CA SER A 92 -8.72 6.92 -16.94
C SER A 92 -9.63 8.08 -16.52
N ASP A 93 -10.39 8.63 -17.45
CA ASP A 93 -11.32 9.72 -17.17
C ASP A 93 -12.49 9.22 -16.31
N LEU A 94 -12.92 7.98 -16.56
CA LEU A 94 -13.96 7.34 -15.78
C LEU A 94 -13.50 7.01 -14.35
N GLU A 95 -12.28 6.51 -14.17
CA GLU A 95 -11.65 6.23 -12.88
C GLU A 95 -11.49 7.51 -12.06
N HIS A 96 -10.98 8.59 -12.68
CA HIS A 96 -10.88 9.88 -12.02
C HIS A 96 -12.26 10.41 -11.59
N GLN A 97 -13.26 10.33 -12.46
CA GLN A 97 -14.63 10.74 -12.13
C GLN A 97 -15.26 9.89 -11.03
N ILE A 98 -15.04 8.57 -11.04
CA ILE A 98 -15.46 7.65 -9.97
C ILE A 98 -14.82 8.07 -8.65
N ASN A 99 -13.50 8.26 -8.64
CA ASN A 99 -12.76 8.59 -7.43
C ASN A 99 -13.22 9.94 -6.85
N VAL A 100 -13.41 10.96 -7.67
CA VAL A 100 -13.94 12.26 -7.22
C VAL A 100 -15.35 12.13 -6.63
N ARG A 101 -16.21 11.28 -7.18
CA ARG A 101 -17.57 11.06 -6.65
C ARG A 101 -17.55 10.29 -5.32
N LEU A 102 -16.77 9.21 -5.27
CA LEU A 102 -16.60 8.40 -4.05
C LEU A 102 -15.97 9.23 -2.93
N GLU A 103 -15.01 10.10 -3.24
CA GLU A 103 -14.33 10.92 -2.24
C GLU A 103 -15.30 11.89 -1.55
N LYS A 104 -16.31 12.41 -2.25
CA LYS A 104 -17.37 13.27 -1.67
C LYS A 104 -18.18 12.60 -0.57
N ILE A 105 -18.23 11.26 -0.56
CA ILE A 105 -18.93 10.48 0.47
C ILE A 105 -17.95 9.81 1.45
N GLY A 106 -16.68 10.21 1.43
CA GLY A 106 -15.65 9.63 2.31
C GLY A 106 -15.17 8.24 1.87
N ILE A 107 -15.28 7.92 0.58
CA ILE A 107 -14.74 6.67 0.03
C ILE A 107 -13.57 6.98 -0.90
N ARG A 108 -12.44 6.32 -0.67
CA ARG A 108 -11.33 6.25 -1.62
C ARG A 108 -11.36 4.90 -2.30
N ALA A 109 -11.13 4.86 -3.59
CA ALA A 109 -11.10 3.61 -4.33
C ALA A 109 -10.00 3.60 -5.38
N ASN A 110 -9.59 2.40 -5.74
CA ASN A 110 -8.73 2.13 -6.88
C ASN A 110 -9.24 0.84 -7.53
N TYR A 111 -9.84 0.98 -8.71
CA TYR A 111 -10.25 -0.16 -9.51
C TYR A 111 -9.11 -0.55 -10.45
N LYS A 112 -8.81 -1.85 -10.51
CA LYS A 112 -7.77 -2.44 -11.36
C LYS A 112 -8.43 -3.29 -12.44
N PRO A 113 -8.88 -2.70 -13.58
CA PRO A 113 -9.68 -3.38 -14.59
C PRO A 113 -9.10 -4.70 -15.12
N ARG A 114 -7.78 -4.76 -15.31
CA ARG A 114 -7.11 -5.98 -15.82
C ARG A 114 -7.20 -7.15 -14.85
N LEU A 115 -7.17 -6.85 -13.57
CA LEU A 115 -7.27 -7.85 -12.50
C LEU A 115 -8.71 -8.03 -12.00
N GLN A 116 -9.61 -7.16 -12.47
CA GLN A 116 -10.95 -6.98 -11.91
C GLN A 116 -10.90 -6.85 -10.39
N ALA A 117 -9.90 -6.14 -9.87
CA ALA A 117 -9.66 -6.01 -8.44
C ALA A 117 -10.03 -4.62 -7.95
N TRP A 118 -10.42 -4.53 -6.68
CA TRP A 118 -10.70 -3.26 -6.00
C TRP A 118 -9.84 -3.11 -4.78
N ASP A 119 -9.33 -1.91 -4.57
CA ASP A 119 -8.99 -1.39 -3.24
C ASP A 119 -10.04 -0.33 -2.91
N ILE A 120 -10.70 -0.44 -1.76
CA ILE A 120 -11.75 0.49 -1.30
C ILE A 120 -11.42 0.85 0.15
N PHE A 121 -11.46 2.13 0.49
CA PHE A 121 -11.22 2.60 1.85
C PHE A 121 -12.25 3.65 2.24
N ASP A 122 -13.03 3.32 3.27
CA ASP A 122 -14.01 4.20 3.88
C ASP A 122 -13.33 5.03 4.97
N THR A 123 -13.15 6.32 4.71
CA THR A 123 -12.50 7.24 5.66
C THR A 123 -13.36 7.56 6.87
N ASN A 124 -14.69 7.40 6.76
CA ASN A 124 -15.61 7.66 7.87
C ASN A 124 -15.57 6.51 8.89
N THR A 125 -15.54 5.26 8.40
CA THR A 125 -15.48 4.06 9.26
C THR A 125 -14.07 3.52 9.47
N ARG A 126 -13.07 4.12 8.79
CA ARG A 126 -11.65 3.71 8.80
C ARG A 126 -11.46 2.24 8.41
N PHE A 127 -12.27 1.76 7.47
CA PHE A 127 -12.26 0.38 7.01
C PHE A 127 -11.79 0.28 5.54
N GLY A 128 -10.76 -0.53 5.32
CA GLY A 128 -10.22 -0.89 4.02
C GLY A 128 -10.68 -2.29 3.59
N LEU A 129 -11.00 -2.42 2.31
CA LEU A 129 -11.37 -3.66 1.68
C LEU A 129 -10.63 -3.80 0.36
N ARG A 130 -9.92 -4.92 0.21
CA ARG A 130 -9.37 -5.39 -1.05
C ARG A 130 -10.20 -6.53 -1.56
N LEU A 131 -10.74 -6.40 -2.76
CA LEU A 131 -11.44 -7.46 -3.47
C LEU A 131 -10.58 -7.99 -4.61
N LEU A 132 -10.33 -9.29 -4.61
CA LEU A 132 -9.57 -10.01 -5.61
C LEU A 132 -10.39 -11.18 -6.12
N ARG A 133 -10.24 -11.49 -7.42
CA ARG A 133 -10.92 -12.63 -8.05
C ARG A 133 -10.53 -13.97 -7.41
N GLN A 134 -9.26 -14.08 -7.05
CA GLN A 134 -8.60 -15.26 -6.50
C GLN A 134 -7.26 -14.84 -5.88
N LYS A 135 -6.65 -15.69 -5.05
CA LYS A 135 -5.38 -15.39 -4.37
C LYS A 135 -4.22 -15.02 -5.29
N ASP A 136 -4.19 -15.55 -6.51
CA ASP A 136 -3.11 -15.29 -7.49
C ASP A 136 -3.38 -14.04 -8.34
N ALA A 137 -4.51 -13.34 -8.13
CA ALA A 137 -4.86 -12.11 -8.86
C ALA A 137 -4.19 -10.86 -8.27
N ILE A 138 -3.02 -11.00 -7.65
CA ILE A 138 -2.23 -9.89 -7.12
C ILE A 138 -1.29 -9.32 -8.20
N GLU A 139 -0.96 -8.03 -8.11
CA GLU A 139 -0.01 -7.44 -9.05
C GLU A 139 1.42 -7.99 -8.82
N PRO A 140 2.24 -8.14 -9.87
CA PRO A 140 3.60 -8.66 -9.73
C PRO A 140 4.49 -7.86 -8.75
N TRP A 141 4.20 -6.57 -8.55
CA TRP A 141 4.93 -5.70 -7.63
C TRP A 141 4.38 -5.74 -6.20
N GLU A 142 3.16 -6.24 -5.98
CA GLU A 142 2.47 -6.26 -4.69
C GLU A 142 3.29 -7.01 -3.60
N PRO A 143 3.92 -8.17 -3.87
CA PRO A 143 4.79 -8.84 -2.90
C PRO A 143 5.95 -7.98 -2.35
N THR A 144 6.34 -6.93 -3.06
CA THR A 144 7.44 -6.03 -2.69
C THR A 144 6.96 -4.69 -2.11
N SER A 145 5.66 -4.44 -2.13
CA SER A 145 5.02 -3.24 -1.57
C SER A 145 3.55 -3.54 -1.22
N PRO A 146 3.30 -4.49 -0.31
CA PRO A 146 1.94 -4.93 -0.01
C PRO A 146 1.15 -3.77 0.58
N LEU A 147 -0.14 -3.69 0.22
CA LEU A 147 -1.09 -2.72 0.75
C LEU A 147 -0.71 -1.25 0.48
N ALA A 148 0.14 -0.96 -0.50
CA ALA A 148 0.69 0.38 -0.75
C ALA A 148 -0.39 1.49 -0.87
N PHE A 149 -1.53 1.19 -1.52
CA PHE A 149 -2.65 2.14 -1.63
C PHE A 149 -3.29 2.43 -0.28
N PHE A 150 -3.48 1.42 0.57
CA PHE A 150 -4.00 1.64 1.93
C PHE A 150 -3.00 2.39 2.79
N CYS A 151 -1.71 2.05 2.73
CA CYS A 151 -0.68 2.81 3.43
C CYS A 151 -0.72 4.29 3.02
N LYS A 152 -0.86 4.58 1.72
CA LYS A 152 -1.00 5.95 1.23
C LYS A 152 -2.24 6.63 1.82
N TRP A 153 -3.39 5.98 1.76
CA TRP A 153 -4.62 6.57 2.25
C TRP A 153 -4.65 6.80 3.77
N ILE A 154 -4.04 5.88 4.53
CA ILE A 154 -3.88 6.02 5.98
C ILE A 154 -2.91 7.15 6.32
N ALA A 155 -1.79 7.27 5.59
CA ALA A 155 -0.87 8.39 5.77
C ALA A 155 -1.56 9.73 5.53
N ASP A 156 -2.43 9.82 4.52
CA ASP A 156 -3.16 11.06 4.21
C ASP A 156 -4.16 11.44 5.33
N LEU A 157 -4.77 10.48 6.03
CA LEU A 157 -5.62 10.76 7.22
C LEU A 157 -4.85 11.51 8.31
N ASP A 158 -3.56 11.21 8.41
CA ASP A 158 -2.61 11.78 9.36
C ASP A 158 -1.92 13.05 8.86
N GLN A 159 -2.38 13.63 7.74
CA GLN A 159 -1.74 14.78 7.08
C GLN A 159 -0.27 14.52 6.68
N LYS A 160 0.09 13.24 6.51
CA LYS A 160 1.37 12.79 5.97
C LYS A 160 1.17 12.45 4.49
N THR A 161 2.26 12.23 3.76
CA THR A 161 2.14 11.80 2.35
C THR A 161 3.19 10.75 2.02
N ILE A 162 2.79 9.72 1.28
CA ILE A 162 3.72 8.75 0.72
C ILE A 162 4.06 9.18 -0.71
N ILE A 163 5.35 9.37 -0.97
CA ILE A 163 5.85 9.70 -2.32
C ILE A 163 6.66 8.55 -2.90
N HIS A 164 6.63 8.42 -4.22
CA HIS A 164 7.47 7.48 -4.97
C HIS A 164 8.88 8.09 -5.14
N ALA A 165 9.72 7.89 -4.13
CA ALA A 165 11.07 8.44 -4.07
C ALA A 165 11.98 7.57 -3.20
N GLY A 166 13.25 7.52 -3.61
CA GLY A 166 14.32 7.06 -2.74
C GLY A 166 14.76 8.16 -1.80
N SER A 167 15.16 7.81 -0.58
CA SER A 167 15.65 8.75 0.42
C SER A 167 17.09 8.45 0.79
N LEU A 168 17.86 9.52 1.01
CA LEU A 168 19.22 9.45 1.51
C LEU A 168 19.41 10.46 2.62
N SER A 169 20.12 10.09 3.67
CA SER A 169 20.54 11.03 4.70
C SER A 169 21.98 10.79 5.16
N LYS A 170 22.63 11.88 5.55
CA LYS A 170 23.95 11.87 6.19
C LYS A 170 24.10 13.07 7.11
N HIS A 171 24.57 12.84 8.33
CA HIS A 171 24.79 13.88 9.35
C HIS A 171 23.56 14.79 9.55
N GLY A 172 22.37 14.20 9.66
CA GLY A 172 21.12 14.93 9.90
C GLY A 172 20.56 15.70 8.69
N LYS A 173 21.19 15.62 7.51
CA LYS A 173 20.69 16.22 6.27
C LYS A 173 20.15 15.14 5.35
N GLY A 174 18.96 15.36 4.80
CA GLY A 174 18.27 14.41 3.92
C GLY A 174 18.07 14.95 2.51
N ALA A 175 18.00 14.05 1.54
CA ALA A 175 17.60 14.32 0.16
C ALA A 175 16.63 13.24 -0.33
N LEU A 176 15.72 13.64 -1.21
CA LEU A 176 14.80 12.75 -1.91
C LEU A 176 15.19 12.66 -3.38
N MET A 177 15.20 11.44 -3.89
CA MET A 177 15.47 11.12 -5.28
C MET A 177 14.16 10.69 -5.93
N VAL A 178 13.62 11.57 -6.78
CA VAL A 178 12.43 11.31 -7.58
C VAL A 178 12.83 10.90 -8.99
N GLY A 179 12.07 10.00 -9.59
CA GLY A 179 12.33 9.54 -10.95
C GLY A 179 11.48 8.31 -11.29
N ASN A 180 11.35 8.05 -12.59
CA ASN A 180 10.61 6.90 -13.11
C ASN A 180 11.19 5.56 -12.61
N GLY A 181 10.44 4.48 -12.76
CA GLY A 181 10.96 3.13 -12.57
C GLY A 181 12.20 2.90 -13.45
N GLY A 182 13.23 2.24 -12.91
CA GLY A 182 14.48 2.01 -13.62
C GLY A 182 15.46 3.20 -13.69
N ALA A 183 15.11 4.37 -13.16
CA ALA A 183 15.98 5.56 -13.16
C ALA A 183 17.21 5.47 -12.23
N GLY A 184 17.44 4.32 -11.57
CA GLY A 184 18.60 4.11 -10.70
C GLY A 184 18.43 4.58 -9.25
N LYS A 185 17.22 4.90 -8.78
CA LYS A 185 16.94 5.31 -7.39
C LYS A 185 17.45 4.29 -6.38
N SER A 186 16.98 3.04 -6.49
CA SER A 186 17.33 1.97 -5.56
C SER A 186 18.81 1.58 -5.63
N GLY A 187 19.41 1.58 -6.83
CA GLY A 187 20.84 1.36 -7.00
C GLY A 187 21.67 2.44 -6.31
N THR A 188 21.26 3.71 -6.45
CA THR A 188 21.90 4.84 -5.76
C THR A 188 21.74 4.75 -4.25
N VAL A 189 20.57 4.36 -3.75
CA VAL A 189 20.34 4.14 -2.32
C VAL A 189 21.30 3.09 -1.77
N ILE A 190 21.36 1.90 -2.38
CA ILE A 190 22.27 0.81 -1.96
C ILE A 190 23.73 1.25 -2.04
N GLY A 191 24.10 1.92 -3.13
CA GLY A 191 25.44 2.46 -3.33
C GLY A 191 25.86 3.43 -2.22
N ALA A 192 25.01 4.41 -1.92
CA ALA A 192 25.28 5.42 -0.90
C ALA A 192 25.33 4.82 0.52
N MET A 193 24.50 3.81 0.81
CA MET A 193 24.55 3.11 2.10
C MET A 193 25.92 2.47 2.36
N LYS A 194 26.62 1.96 1.33
CA LYS A 194 28.01 1.49 1.47
C LYS A 194 28.97 2.59 1.96
N TYR A 195 28.69 3.86 1.66
CA TYR A 195 29.50 5.02 2.04
C TYR A 195 28.97 5.76 3.28
N GLY A 196 28.21 5.06 4.13
CA GLY A 196 27.75 5.55 5.42
C GLY A 196 26.57 6.52 5.34
N PHE A 197 25.81 6.50 4.23
CA PHE A 197 24.48 7.13 4.20
C PHE A 197 23.44 6.21 4.82
N GLN A 198 22.35 6.79 5.30
CA GLN A 198 21.16 6.08 5.74
C GLN A 198 20.02 6.32 4.74
N SER A 199 18.99 5.47 4.79
CA SER A 199 17.80 5.60 3.97
C SER A 199 16.56 5.21 4.75
N SER A 200 15.46 5.90 4.47
CA SER A 200 14.11 5.61 4.93
C SER A 200 13.25 5.00 3.81
N GLY A 201 13.83 4.52 2.70
CA GLY A 201 13.09 3.91 1.60
C GLY A 201 13.72 4.20 0.24
N ASP A 202 13.54 3.30 -0.72
CA ASP A 202 14.06 3.40 -2.08
C ASP A 202 12.97 3.63 -3.14
N ASP A 203 11.78 3.07 -2.89
CA ASP A 203 10.63 3.13 -3.78
C ASP A 203 9.54 4.05 -3.23
N TYR A 204 9.05 3.78 -2.02
CA TYR A 204 8.08 4.62 -1.32
C TYR A 204 8.66 5.16 -0.02
N THR A 205 8.55 6.48 0.17
CA THR A 205 8.99 7.17 1.38
C THR A 205 7.81 7.95 1.96
N LEU A 206 7.55 7.76 3.25
CA LEU A 206 6.54 8.53 4.00
C LEU A 206 7.16 9.84 4.47
N LEU A 207 6.49 10.96 4.18
CA LEU A 207 6.88 12.28 4.61
C LEU A 207 5.91 12.82 5.65
N SER A 208 6.44 13.31 6.76
CA SER A 208 5.71 14.13 7.73
C SER A 208 6.31 15.52 7.80
N LYS A 209 5.48 16.51 8.12
CA LYS A 209 5.90 17.90 8.31
C LYS A 209 5.69 18.31 9.77
N THR A 210 6.70 18.88 10.40
CA THR A 210 6.56 19.66 11.63
C THR A 210 6.63 21.16 11.31
N SER A 211 6.56 22.05 12.30
CA SER A 211 6.63 23.49 12.07
C SER A 211 7.89 23.93 11.30
N ASN A 212 9.02 23.24 11.48
CA ASN A 212 10.33 23.68 10.97
C ASN A 212 11.06 22.67 10.09
N GLU A 213 10.56 21.45 9.94
CA GLU A 213 11.28 20.38 9.22
C GLU A 213 10.35 19.37 8.54
N TYR A 214 10.89 18.73 7.51
CA TYR A 214 10.31 17.54 6.91
C TYR A 214 11.09 16.32 7.38
N ARG A 215 10.38 15.25 7.74
CA ARG A 215 10.97 13.97 8.14
C ARG A 215 10.56 12.88 7.16
N ALA A 216 11.52 12.04 6.80
CA ALA A 216 11.34 10.88 5.95
C ALA A 216 11.33 9.60 6.80
N HIS A 217 10.29 8.79 6.66
CA HIS A 217 10.07 7.56 7.42
C HIS A 217 9.99 6.36 6.49
N ALA A 218 10.46 5.22 6.99
CA ALA A 218 10.31 3.94 6.31
C ALA A 218 8.85 3.52 6.27
N VAL A 219 8.37 3.24 5.07
CA VAL A 219 7.11 2.50 4.85
C VAL A 219 7.45 1.03 4.71
N PHE A 220 8.32 0.71 3.76
CA PHE A 220 8.77 -0.65 3.49
C PHE A 220 10.22 -0.85 3.96
N ARG A 221 10.50 -2.05 4.49
CA ARG A 221 11.82 -2.47 4.99
C ARG A 221 12.65 -3.22 3.96
N THR A 222 12.18 -3.23 2.72
CA THR A 222 12.84 -3.86 1.57
C THR A 222 13.40 -2.80 0.64
N VAL A 223 14.43 -3.15 -0.12
CA VAL A 223 14.94 -2.34 -1.22
C VAL A 223 14.78 -3.14 -2.51
N LYS A 224 14.19 -2.54 -3.54
CA LYS A 224 13.95 -3.20 -4.82
C LYS A 224 15.20 -3.16 -5.68
N GLN A 225 15.61 -4.31 -6.20
CA GLN A 225 16.72 -4.37 -7.15
C GLN A 225 16.55 -5.52 -8.11
N ASP A 226 16.92 -5.30 -9.37
CA ASP A 226 16.98 -6.37 -10.36
C ASP A 226 18.35 -7.08 -10.35
N LEU A 227 18.43 -8.23 -11.02
CA LEU A 227 19.66 -9.02 -11.07
C LEU A 227 20.82 -8.29 -11.76
N ALA A 228 20.53 -7.41 -12.72
CA ALA A 228 21.57 -6.65 -13.43
C ALA A 228 22.18 -5.58 -12.52
N GLY A 229 21.34 -4.79 -11.84
CA GLY A 229 21.73 -3.79 -10.87
C GLY A 229 22.51 -4.38 -9.69
N LEU A 230 22.13 -5.58 -9.20
CA LEU A 230 22.90 -6.29 -8.17
C LEU A 230 24.30 -6.68 -8.67
N LYS A 231 24.42 -7.20 -9.90
CA LYS A 231 25.71 -7.55 -10.51
C LYS A 231 26.60 -6.32 -10.67
N ASP A 232 26.04 -5.21 -11.13
CA ASP A 232 26.75 -3.95 -11.31
C ASP A 232 27.24 -3.38 -9.98
N LEU A 233 26.39 -3.40 -8.94
CA LEU A 233 26.76 -2.99 -7.59
C LEU A 233 27.89 -3.89 -7.05
N ALA A 234 27.77 -5.21 -7.19
CA ALA A 234 28.79 -6.16 -6.77
C ALA A 234 30.14 -5.91 -7.47
N TYR A 235 30.14 -5.63 -8.77
CA TYR A 235 31.33 -5.28 -9.51
C TYR A 235 31.98 -3.98 -9.01
N ARG A 236 31.19 -2.92 -8.86
CA ARG A 236 31.66 -1.61 -8.37
C ARG A 236 32.18 -1.70 -6.93
N PHE A 237 31.57 -2.54 -6.10
CA PHE A 237 31.98 -2.71 -4.72
C PHE A 237 33.27 -3.50 -4.53
N ARG A 238 33.70 -4.31 -5.52
CA ARG A 238 34.98 -5.03 -5.48
C ARG A 238 36.18 -4.17 -5.89
N LYS A 239 35.95 -3.05 -6.59
CA LYS A 239 37.01 -2.16 -7.08
C LYS A 239 37.43 -1.07 -6.10
N ASN A 240 36.73 -0.91 -4.99
CA ASN A 240 36.97 0.08 -3.94
C ASN A 240 37.18 -0.64 -2.61
#